data_AF-A0A1Q4P0B3-F1
#
_entry.id   AF-A0A1Q4P0B3-F1
#
_cell.length_a   1.000
_cell.length_b   1.000
_cell.length_c   1.000
_cell.angle_alpha   90.00
_cell.angle_beta   90.00
_cell.angle_gamma   90.00
#
_symmetry.space_group_name_H-M   'P 1'
#
loop_
_entity.id
_entity.type
_entity.pdbx_description
1 polymer ?
#
loop_
_entity_poly.entity_id
_entity_poly.type
_entity_poly.pdbx_seq_one_letter_code
_entity_poly.pdbx_strand_id
1 'polypeptide(L)'
;MSSGKHDLTDPAKQMGAGEQYRAAFERLKNNKPERLPKGASVSQNNVAKEAGRDPSALKKTRFPLLIAEIQTYVALYAEDRPLSVRQVSLLSRQKNRGLRERIGEIEQQRDHLASLLSEADATILELYDRIAELERQLPASNVLPIDPRGRKKL
;
A
#
# COMPACT_ATOMS: atom_id res chain seq x y z
N MET A 1 17.09 -73.02 4.72
CA MET A 1 16.37 -72.18 5.68
C MET A 1 15.86 -70.97 4.92
N SER A 2 14.53 -70.94 4.69
CA SER A 2 13.85 -70.05 3.75
C SER A 2 13.70 -68.64 4.33
N SER A 3 14.21 -67.62 3.64
CA SER A 3 13.99 -66.22 3.97
C SER A 3 12.62 -65.80 3.45
N GLY A 4 11.62 -65.78 4.32
CA GLY A 4 10.32 -65.17 4.07
C GLY A 4 10.47 -63.67 3.88
N LYS A 5 10.29 -63.19 2.64
CA LYS A 5 10.14 -61.77 2.35
C LYS A 5 8.76 -61.33 2.84
N HIS A 6 8.74 -60.52 3.90
CA HIS A 6 7.58 -59.72 4.26
C HIS A 6 7.45 -58.58 3.24
N ASP A 7 6.54 -58.75 2.27
CA ASP A 7 6.05 -57.62 1.49
C ASP A 7 5.10 -56.80 2.39
N LEU A 8 5.65 -55.76 3.02
CA LEU A 8 4.90 -54.71 3.68
C LEU A 8 4.14 -53.93 2.60
N THR A 9 2.87 -54.30 2.39
CA THR A 9 1.96 -53.54 1.55
C THR A 9 1.70 -52.18 2.19
N ASP A 10 2.19 -51.11 1.56
CA ASP A 10 1.88 -49.73 1.93
C ASP A 10 0.35 -49.55 2.07
N PRO A 11 -0.17 -49.08 3.22
CA PRO A 11 -1.61 -48.88 3.43
C PRO A 11 -2.20 -47.81 2.49
N ALA A 12 -1.34 -47.02 1.83
CA ALA A 12 -1.73 -46.05 0.82
C ALA A 12 -2.23 -46.66 -0.50
N LYS A 13 -2.00 -47.96 -0.75
CA LYS A 13 -2.29 -48.60 -2.04
C LYS A 13 -3.74 -49.08 -2.20
N GLN A 14 -4.56 -49.05 -1.14
CA GLN A 14 -5.96 -49.49 -1.19
C GLN A 14 -7.00 -48.35 -1.26
N MET A 15 -6.61 -47.08 -1.07
CA MET A 15 -7.55 -45.96 -1.16
C MET A 15 -7.79 -45.53 -2.61
N GLY A 16 -9.04 -45.22 -2.94
CA GLY A 16 -9.42 -44.74 -4.28
C GLY A 16 -8.76 -43.39 -4.61
N ALA A 17 -8.56 -43.08 -5.89
CA ALA A 17 -7.90 -41.83 -6.31
C ALA A 17 -8.58 -40.56 -5.74
N GLY A 18 -9.92 -40.56 -5.63
CA GLY A 18 -10.67 -39.45 -5.04
C GLY A 18 -10.41 -39.26 -3.53
N GLU A 19 -10.24 -40.37 -2.80
CA GLU A 19 -9.93 -40.34 -1.37
C GLU A 19 -8.51 -39.85 -1.12
N GLN A 20 -7.56 -40.25 -1.98
CA GLN A 20 -6.18 -39.75 -1.92
C GLN A 20 -6.12 -38.23 -2.08
N TYR A 21 -6.89 -37.67 -3.02
CA TYR A 21 -6.96 -36.21 -3.19
C TYR A 21 -7.66 -35.51 -2.03
N ARG A 22 -8.71 -36.10 -1.45
CA ARG A 22 -9.37 -35.56 -0.25
C ARG A 22 -8.46 -35.56 0.96
N ALA A 23 -7.75 -36.66 1.22
CA ALA A 23 -6.77 -36.75 2.30
C ALA A 23 -5.66 -35.71 2.12
N ALA A 24 -5.15 -35.54 0.88
CA ALA A 24 -4.17 -34.51 0.56
C ALA A 24 -4.71 -33.09 0.80
N PHE A 25 -5.97 -32.83 0.45
CA PHE A 25 -6.63 -31.55 0.71
C PHE A 25 -6.71 -31.26 2.23
N GLU A 26 -7.14 -32.22 3.03
CA GLU A 26 -7.19 -32.07 4.49
C GLU A 26 -5.81 -31.88 5.12
N ARG A 27 -4.77 -32.57 4.63
CA ARG A 27 -3.39 -32.35 5.08
C ARG A 27 -2.92 -30.92 4.83
N LEU A 28 -3.21 -30.37 3.65
CA LEU A 28 -2.84 -28.99 3.31
C LEU A 28 -3.63 -27.97 4.13
N LYS A 29 -4.92 -28.19 4.38
CA LYS A 29 -5.74 -27.35 5.27
C LYS A 29 -5.16 -27.27 6.68
N ASN A 30 -4.67 -28.40 7.20
CA ASN A 30 -4.09 -28.49 8.54
C ASN A 30 -2.60 -28.18 8.61
N ASN A 31 -1.99 -27.72 7.50
CA ASN A 31 -0.56 -27.44 7.39
C ASN A 31 0.35 -28.64 7.81
N LYS A 32 -0.10 -29.86 7.49
CA LYS A 32 0.64 -31.12 7.71
C LYS A 32 0.91 -31.83 6.37
N PRO A 33 1.59 -31.18 5.40
CA PRO A 33 1.94 -31.85 4.15
C PRO A 33 2.99 -32.94 4.39
N GLU A 34 2.86 -34.03 3.66
CA GLU A 34 3.80 -35.16 3.64
C GLU A 34 4.77 -35.05 2.46
N ARG A 35 4.33 -34.52 1.31
CA ARG A 35 5.14 -34.45 0.08
C ARG A 35 5.56 -33.04 -0.30
N LEU A 36 4.78 -32.04 0.08
CA LEU A 36 5.10 -30.63 -0.11
C LEU A 36 5.79 -30.04 1.13
N PRO A 37 6.54 -28.93 1.00
CA PRO A 37 7.09 -28.24 2.15
C PRO A 37 5.97 -27.72 3.06
N LYS A 38 6.23 -27.72 4.37
CA LYS A 38 5.34 -27.09 5.36
C LYS A 38 5.08 -25.63 4.98
N GLY A 39 3.84 -25.18 5.11
CA GLY A 39 3.38 -23.86 4.68
C GLY A 39 2.99 -23.78 3.20
N ALA A 40 2.96 -24.89 2.46
CA ALA A 40 2.45 -24.90 1.10
C ALA A 40 0.96 -24.50 1.07
N SER A 41 0.63 -23.49 0.26
CA SER A 41 -0.75 -23.00 0.14
C SER A 41 -1.67 -24.06 -0.46
N VAL A 42 -2.91 -24.14 0.01
CA VAL A 42 -3.95 -24.98 -0.60
C VAL A 42 -4.23 -24.49 -2.03
N SER A 43 -4.10 -25.38 -3.01
CA SER A 43 -4.48 -25.14 -4.40
C SER A 43 -4.68 -26.48 -5.11
N GLN A 44 -5.46 -26.52 -6.20
CA GLN A 44 -5.69 -27.75 -6.97
C GLN A 44 -4.38 -28.44 -7.37
N ASN A 45 -3.39 -27.68 -7.82
CA ASN A 45 -2.07 -28.21 -8.20
C ASN A 45 -1.32 -28.80 -7.00
N ASN A 46 -1.37 -28.12 -5.85
CA ASN A 46 -0.68 -28.59 -4.65
C ASN A 46 -1.39 -29.81 -4.05
N VAL A 47 -2.72 -29.88 -4.09
CA VAL A 47 -3.49 -31.06 -3.69
C VAL A 47 -3.10 -32.27 -4.55
N ALA A 48 -2.95 -32.09 -5.86
CA ALA A 48 -2.52 -33.17 -6.74
C ALA A 48 -1.09 -33.65 -6.42
N LYS A 49 -0.14 -32.72 -6.24
CA LYS A 49 1.25 -33.04 -5.87
C LYS A 49 1.35 -33.71 -4.51
N GLU A 50 0.56 -33.25 -3.54
CA GLU A 50 0.49 -33.80 -2.18
C GLU A 50 -0.13 -35.21 -2.16
N ALA A 51 -1.04 -35.51 -3.09
CA ALA A 51 -1.54 -36.87 -3.35
C ALA A 51 -0.55 -37.74 -4.15
N GLY A 52 0.61 -37.20 -4.56
CA GLY A 52 1.61 -37.93 -5.32
C GLY A 52 1.32 -38.06 -6.81
N ARG A 53 0.47 -37.21 -7.35
CA ARG A 53 0.05 -37.24 -8.75
C ARG A 53 0.48 -35.96 -9.46
N ASP A 54 0.55 -36.06 -10.79
CA ASP A 54 0.79 -34.88 -11.63
C ASP A 54 -0.35 -33.86 -11.46
N PRO A 55 -0.07 -32.54 -11.46
CA PRO A 55 -1.09 -31.49 -11.39
C PRO A 55 -2.24 -31.66 -12.40
N SER A 56 -1.96 -32.21 -13.57
CA SER A 56 -2.94 -32.45 -14.64
C SER A 56 -3.88 -33.63 -14.34
N ALA A 57 -3.60 -34.43 -13.30
CA ALA A 57 -4.40 -35.60 -12.93
C ALA A 57 -5.67 -35.25 -12.13
N LEU A 58 -5.72 -34.09 -11.48
CA LEU A 58 -6.92 -33.61 -10.79
C LEU A 58 -7.74 -32.76 -11.77
N LYS A 59 -8.57 -33.41 -12.60
CA LYS A 59 -9.41 -32.75 -13.62
C LYS A 59 -10.84 -32.52 -13.14
N LYS A 60 -11.43 -31.38 -13.53
CA LYS A 60 -12.83 -30.99 -13.23
C LYS A 60 -13.85 -32.02 -13.71
N THR A 61 -13.58 -32.68 -14.84
CA THR A 61 -14.46 -33.72 -15.39
C THR A 61 -14.56 -34.96 -14.50
N ARG A 62 -13.51 -35.30 -13.76
CA ARG A 62 -13.49 -36.51 -12.90
C ARG A 62 -13.83 -36.22 -11.45
N PHE A 63 -13.45 -35.04 -10.94
CA PHE A 63 -13.62 -34.66 -9.54
C PHE A 63 -14.26 -33.27 -9.40
N PRO A 64 -15.47 -33.05 -9.96
CA PRO A 64 -16.09 -31.72 -9.98
C PRO A 64 -16.37 -31.17 -8.59
N LEU A 65 -16.88 -32.01 -7.67
CA LEU A 65 -17.21 -31.62 -6.30
C LEU A 65 -15.98 -31.22 -5.49
N LEU A 66 -14.90 -32.01 -5.56
CA LEU A 66 -13.67 -31.73 -4.84
C LEU A 66 -12.99 -30.46 -5.34
N ILE A 67 -12.99 -30.22 -6.66
CA ILE A 67 -12.41 -28.99 -7.22
C ILE A 67 -13.21 -27.77 -6.79
N ALA A 68 -14.55 -27.87 -6.75
CA ALA A 68 -15.39 -26.80 -6.22
C ALA A 68 -15.06 -26.50 -4.75
N GLU A 69 -14.91 -27.53 -3.92
CA GLU A 69 -14.53 -27.40 -2.51
C GLU A 69 -13.15 -26.77 -2.31
N ILE A 70 -12.17 -27.15 -3.13
CA ILE A 70 -10.84 -26.52 -3.12
C ILE A 70 -10.95 -25.04 -3.50
N GLN A 71 -11.76 -24.71 -4.50
CA GLN A 71 -11.94 -23.32 -4.95
C GLN A 71 -12.65 -22.47 -3.89
N THR A 72 -13.70 -22.99 -3.25
CA THR A 72 -14.39 -22.26 -2.17
C THR A 72 -13.45 -22.04 -0.98
N TYR A 73 -12.66 -23.05 -0.60
CA TYR A 73 -11.65 -22.89 0.44
C TYR A 73 -10.62 -21.81 0.06
N VAL A 74 -10.06 -21.88 -1.15
CA VAL A 74 -9.08 -20.87 -1.60
C VAL A 74 -9.67 -19.46 -1.61
N ALA A 75 -10.93 -19.29 -1.98
CA ALA A 75 -11.60 -17.99 -1.96
C ALA A 75 -11.82 -17.47 -0.53
N LEU A 76 -12.24 -18.33 0.41
CA LEU A 76 -12.46 -17.96 1.80
C LEU A 76 -11.17 -17.54 2.53
N TYR A 77 -10.05 -18.18 2.19
CA TYR A 77 -8.74 -17.93 2.81
C TYR A 77 -7.79 -17.15 1.89
N ALA A 78 -8.31 -16.44 0.89
CA ALA A 78 -7.51 -15.66 -0.05
C ALA A 78 -6.84 -14.45 0.62
N GLU A 79 -7.51 -13.85 1.61
CA GLU A 79 -7.03 -12.64 2.32
C GLU A 79 -5.84 -12.94 3.25
N ASP A 80 -5.74 -14.16 3.77
CA ASP A 80 -4.62 -14.59 4.63
C ASP A 80 -3.38 -15.02 3.83
N ARG A 81 -3.43 -14.92 2.49
CA ARG A 81 -2.31 -15.34 1.66
C ARG A 81 -1.23 -14.26 1.66
N PRO A 82 0.02 -14.59 2.04
CA PRO A 82 1.12 -13.66 1.85
C PRO A 82 1.26 -13.32 0.37
N LEU A 83 1.21 -12.02 0.04
CA LEU A 83 1.38 -11.52 -1.32
C LEU A 83 2.69 -12.04 -1.90
N SER A 84 2.66 -12.38 -3.19
CA SER A 84 3.89 -12.78 -3.89
C SER A 84 4.92 -11.64 -3.83
N VAL A 85 6.21 -11.97 -3.72
CA VAL A 85 7.31 -10.99 -3.76
C VAL A 85 7.19 -10.02 -4.94
N ARG A 86 6.70 -10.51 -6.09
CA ARG A 86 6.43 -9.69 -7.28
C ARG A 86 5.25 -8.72 -7.08
N GLN A 87 4.18 -9.15 -6.42
CA GLN A 87 3.04 -8.27 -6.10
C GLN A 87 3.44 -7.20 -5.09
N VAL A 88 4.20 -7.57 -4.05
CA VAL A 88 4.71 -6.63 -3.05
C VAL A 88 5.59 -5.57 -3.69
N SER A 89 6.51 -5.97 -4.59
CA SER A 89 7.40 -5.01 -5.26
C SER A 89 6.64 -4.08 -6.21
N LEU A 90 5.61 -4.55 -6.91
CA LEU A 90 4.75 -3.70 -7.74
C LEU A 90 3.97 -2.68 -6.90
N LEU A 91 3.35 -3.11 -5.80
CA LEU A 91 2.64 -2.22 -4.88
C LEU A 91 3.59 -1.19 -4.25
N SER A 92 4.79 -1.61 -3.86
CA SER A 92 5.83 -0.69 -3.35
C SER A 92 6.22 0.36 -4.41
N ARG A 93 6.43 -0.05 -5.67
CA ARG A 93 6.73 0.88 -6.77
C ARG A 93 5.62 1.89 -6.99
N GLN A 94 4.36 1.43 -6.97
CA GLN A 94 3.20 2.32 -7.13
C GLN A 94 3.10 3.33 -5.99
N LYS A 95 3.28 2.89 -4.74
CA LYS A 95 3.31 3.78 -3.57
C LYS A 95 4.45 4.81 -3.68
N ASN A 96 5.65 4.36 -4.03
CA ASN A 96 6.80 5.25 -4.18
C ASN A 96 6.61 6.28 -5.28
N ARG A 97 5.90 5.92 -6.36
CA ARG A 97 5.53 6.87 -7.42
C ARG A 97 4.60 7.96 -6.88
N GLY A 98 3.52 7.60 -6.18
CA GLY A 98 2.60 8.57 -5.60
C GLY A 98 3.27 9.48 -4.57
N LEU A 99 4.20 8.95 -3.76
CA LEU A 99 4.99 9.75 -2.83
C LEU A 99 5.90 10.76 -3.54
N ARG A 100 6.53 10.39 -4.66
CA ARG A 100 7.36 11.31 -5.45
C ARG A 100 6.53 12.42 -6.09
N GLU A 101 5.37 12.07 -6.64
CA GLU A 101 4.42 13.05 -7.19
C GLU A 101 4.01 14.05 -6.11
N ARG A 102 3.68 13.55 -4.90
CA ARG A 102 3.34 14.41 -3.76
C ARG A 102 4.47 15.31 -3.28
N ILE A 103 5.71 14.82 -3.28
CA ILE A 103 6.89 15.65 -2.95
C ILE A 103 7.03 16.78 -3.97
N GLY A 104 6.91 16.48 -5.26
CA GLY A 104 6.98 17.49 -6.32
C GLY A 104 5.90 18.57 -6.18
N GLU A 105 4.66 18.19 -5.85
CA GLU A 105 3.58 19.16 -5.57
C GLU A 105 3.92 20.08 -4.38
N ILE A 106 4.46 19.51 -3.30
CA ILE A 106 4.84 20.28 -2.11
C ILE A 106 6.01 21.22 -2.41
N GLU A 107 6.99 20.79 -3.20
CA GLU A 107 8.11 21.63 -3.65
C GLU A 107 7.61 22.82 -4.46
N GLN A 108 6.71 22.60 -5.43
CA GLN A 108 6.10 23.67 -6.21
C GLN A 108 5.30 24.65 -5.35
N GLN A 109 4.52 24.15 -4.39
CA GLN A 109 3.78 24.98 -3.45
C GLN A 109 4.72 25.82 -2.58
N ARG A 110 5.79 25.21 -2.06
CA ARG A 110 6.81 25.92 -1.27
C ARG A 110 7.45 27.03 -2.08
N ASP A 111 7.88 26.75 -3.31
CA ASP A 111 8.58 27.71 -4.16
C ASP A 111 7.66 28.88 -4.54
N HIS A 112 6.38 28.59 -4.81
CA HIS A 112 5.38 29.63 -5.05
C HIS A 112 5.16 30.53 -3.82
N LEU A 113 5.00 29.93 -2.64
CA LEU A 113 4.85 30.69 -1.39
C LEU A 113 6.09 31.51 -1.05
N ALA A 114 7.29 30.99 -1.29
CA ALA A 114 8.54 31.71 -1.10
C ALA A 114 8.64 32.93 -2.03
N SER A 115 8.20 32.79 -3.28
CA SER A 115 8.12 33.91 -4.22
C SER A 115 7.16 35.00 -3.74
N LEU A 116 5.95 34.61 -3.31
CA LEU A 116 4.96 35.55 -2.79
C LEU A 116 5.44 36.27 -1.52
N LEU A 117 6.13 35.54 -0.63
CA LEU A 117 6.70 36.13 0.58
C LEU A 117 7.77 37.18 0.23
N SER A 118 8.67 36.85 -0.69
CA SER A 118 9.70 37.78 -1.15
C SER A 118 9.11 39.03 -1.81
N GLU A 119 8.02 38.90 -2.56
CA GLU A 119 7.30 40.02 -3.14
C GLU A 119 6.61 40.89 -2.07
N ALA A 120 5.99 40.26 -1.07
CA ALA A 120 5.39 40.97 0.06
C ALA A 120 6.45 41.74 0.87
N ASP A 121 7.59 41.13 1.16
CA ASP A 121 8.71 41.80 1.86
C ASP A 121 9.22 43.02 1.09
N ALA A 122 9.38 42.90 -0.24
CA ALA A 122 9.77 44.04 -1.09
C ALA A 122 8.73 45.16 -1.05
N THR A 123 7.45 44.82 -1.15
CA THR A 123 6.34 45.79 -1.09
C THR A 123 6.30 46.50 0.26
N ILE A 124 6.54 45.76 1.35
CA ILE A 124 6.60 46.32 2.71
C ILE A 124 7.70 47.37 2.81
N LEU A 125 8.90 47.08 2.28
CA LEU A 125 10.01 48.03 2.28
C LEU A 125 9.68 49.29 1.46
N GLU A 126 9.11 49.14 0.27
CA GLU A 126 8.67 50.28 -0.54
C GLU A 126 7.65 51.17 0.18
N LEU A 127 6.70 50.55 0.89
CA LEU A 127 5.71 51.28 1.68
C LEU A 127 6.34 52.00 2.87
N TYR A 128 7.30 51.38 3.56
CA TYR A 128 8.03 52.04 4.64
C TYR A 128 8.83 53.25 4.15
N ASP A 129 9.53 53.12 3.02
CA ASP A 129 10.25 54.23 2.40
C ASP A 129 9.30 55.36 2.02
N ARG A 130 8.12 55.02 1.49
CA ARG A 130 7.10 56.01 1.13
C ARG A 130 6.53 56.72 2.34
N ILE A 131 6.27 56.00 3.44
CA ILE A 131 5.82 56.58 4.70
C ILE A 131 6.87 57.54 5.25
N ALA A 132 8.14 57.12 5.30
CA ALA A 132 9.23 57.96 5.79
C ALA A 132 9.38 59.27 4.97
N GLU A 133 9.23 59.20 3.65
CA GLU A 133 9.26 60.37 2.79
C GLU A 133 8.06 61.30 3.05
N LEU A 134 6.85 60.75 3.20
CA LEU A 134 5.66 61.53 3.52
C LEU A 134 5.76 62.18 4.91
N GLU A 135 6.32 61.47 5.90
CA GLU A 135 6.56 62.01 7.24
C GLU A 135 7.54 63.18 7.22
N ARG A 136 8.56 63.17 6.36
CA ARG A 136 9.47 64.31 6.18
C ARG A 136 8.79 65.52 5.55
N GLN A 137 7.78 65.29 4.72
CA GLN A 137 7.01 66.36 4.06
C GLN A 137 5.94 66.97 4.99
N LEU A 138 5.64 66.35 6.13
CA LEU A 138 4.71 66.90 7.10
C LEU A 138 5.33 68.13 7.81
N PRO A 139 4.57 69.23 7.96
CA PRO A 139 5.01 70.37 8.74
C PRO A 139 5.11 70.00 10.24
N ALA A 140 6.07 70.61 10.95
CA ALA A 140 6.31 70.36 12.38
C ALA A 140 5.12 70.70 13.31
N SER A 141 4.11 71.43 12.81
CA SER A 141 2.87 71.71 13.52
C SER A 141 1.71 71.88 12.52
N ASN A 142 0.65 71.11 12.73
CA ASN A 142 -0.66 71.32 12.08
C ASN A 142 -1.59 72.22 12.92
N VAL A 143 -1.07 72.81 14.00
CA VAL A 143 -1.82 73.65 14.93
C VAL A 143 -1.47 75.10 14.66
N LEU A 144 -2.44 75.87 14.19
CA LEU A 144 -2.36 77.33 14.15
C LEU A 144 -2.54 77.87 15.57
N PRO A 145 -1.57 78.60 16.14
CA PRO A 145 -1.77 79.26 17.42
C PRO A 145 -2.87 80.32 17.25
N ILE A 146 -3.97 80.16 17.97
CA ILE A 146 -5.02 81.17 18.06
C ILE A 146 -4.44 82.29 18.93
N ASP A 147 -4.02 83.39 18.30
CA ASP A 147 -3.59 84.59 19.02
C ASP A 147 -4.78 85.15 19.82
N PRO A 148 -4.71 85.23 21.17
CA PRO A 148 -5.80 85.73 22.00
C PRO A 148 -6.06 87.24 21.81
N ARG A 149 -5.22 87.96 21.06
CA ARG A 149 -5.41 89.39 20.77
C ARG A 149 -5.91 89.58 19.35
N GLY A 150 -7.23 89.42 19.20
CA GLY A 150 -7.95 89.59 17.94
C GLY A 150 -7.56 90.84 17.16
N ARG A 151 -7.52 90.67 15.82
CA ARG A 151 -7.24 91.72 14.82
C ARG A 151 -7.89 93.05 15.19
N LYS A 152 -7.10 94.04 15.59
CA LYS A 152 -7.54 95.44 15.51
C LYS A 152 -7.54 95.82 14.03
N LYS A 153 -8.74 96.01 13.49
CA LYS A 153 -8.94 96.68 12.20
C LYS A 153 -8.52 98.14 12.33
N LEU A 154 -7.73 98.61 11.37
CA LEU A 154 -7.69 99.99 10.89
C LEU A 154 -7.64 99.92 9.36
#